data_AF-A0A7J9ZG16-F1
#
_entry.id   AF-A0A7J9ZG16-F1
#
_cell.length_a   1.000
_cell.length_b   1.000
_cell.length_c   1.000
_cell.angle_alpha   90.00
_cell.angle_beta   90.00
_cell.angle_gamma   90.00
#
_symmetry.space_group_name_H-M   'P 1'
#
loop_
_entity.id
_entity.type
_entity.pdbx_description
1 polymer ?
#
loop_
_entity_poly.entity_id
_entity_poly.type
_entity_poly.pdbx_seq_one_letter_code
_entity_poly.pdbx_strand_id
1 'polypeptide(L)' 'SGSPLRGAVTASTLVAAAAELAARECGGPGSFAVALLDAFDRVDETVLRRRAS' A
#
# COMPACT_ATOMS: atom_id res chain seq x y z
N SER A 1 18.73 12.54 2.92
CA SER A 1 19.38 11.35 3.51
C SER A 1 18.40 10.19 3.50
N GLY A 2 18.71 9.13 2.75
CA GLY A 2 17.92 7.89 2.79
C GLY A 2 18.84 6.75 2.37
N SER A 3 19.08 5.78 3.26
CA SER A 3 19.85 4.60 2.86
C SER A 3 19.01 3.74 1.90
N PRO A 4 19.64 3.01 0.96
CA PRO A 4 18.93 2.11 0.06
C PRO A 4 18.02 1.13 0.80
N LEU A 5 18.47 0.63 1.95
CA LEU A 5 17.68 -0.24 2.82
C LEU A 5 16.39 0.45 3.31
N ARG A 6 16.48 1.70 3.79
CA ARG A 6 15.28 2.44 4.23
C ARG A 6 14.31 2.64 3.07
N GLY A 7 14.81 2.99 1.88
CA GLY A 7 13.97 3.12 0.69
C GLY A 7 13.24 1.82 0.33
N ALA A 8 13.95 0.68 0.34
CA ALA A 8 13.37 -0.62 0.03
C ALA A 8 12.30 -1.05 1.05
N VAL A 9 12.55 -0.83 2.35
CA VAL A 9 11.58 -1.11 3.40
C VAL A 9 10.34 -0.24 3.23
N THR A 10 10.51 1.07 3.03
CA THR A 10 9.38 2.00 2.81
C THR A 10 8.54 1.58 1.60
N ALA A 11 9.17 1.25 0.47
CA ALA A 11 8.46 0.81 -0.72
C ALA A 11 7.65 -0.49 -0.46
N SER A 12 8.27 -1.46 0.22
CA SER A 12 7.60 -2.73 0.54
C SER A 12 6.40 -2.53 1.47
N THR A 13 6.53 -1.66 2.48
CA THR A 13 5.42 -1.32 3.38
C THR A 13 4.28 -0.62 2.65
N LEU A 14 4.58 0.32 1.74
CA LEU A 14 3.57 1.00 0.93
C LEU A 14 2.80 0.00 0.05
N VAL A 15 3.52 -0.89 -0.63
CA VAL A 15 2.92 -1.92 -1.50
C VAL A 15 2.00 -2.83 -0.69
N ALA A 16 2.46 -3.31 0.47
CA ALA A 16 1.66 -4.18 1.33
C ALA A 16 0.37 -3.48 1.82
N ALA A 17 0.49 -2.24 2.30
CA ALA A 17 -0.66 -1.48 2.80
C ALA A 17 -1.71 -1.19 1.71
N ALA A 18 -1.26 -0.83 0.50
CA ALA A 18 -2.12 -0.59 -0.65
C ALA A 18 -2.81 -1.88 -1.10
N ALA A 19 -2.08 -3.00 -1.17
CA ALA A 19 -2.62 -4.30 -1.56
C ALA A 19 -3.74 -4.78 -0.61
N GLU A 20 -3.58 -4.60 0.69
CA GLU A 20 -4.61 -4.95 1.68
C GLU A 20 -5.87 -4.07 1.58
N LEU A 21 -5.75 -2.82 1.14
CA LEU A 21 -6.91 -1.95 0.88
C LEU A 21 -7.62 -2.43 -0.39
N ALA A 22 -6.88 -2.60 -1.47
CA ALA A 22 -7.39 -3.08 -2.74
C ALA A 22 -8.10 -4.43 -2.62
N ALA A 23 -7.55 -5.35 -1.82
CA ALA A 23 -8.14 -6.67 -1.59
C ALA A 23 -9.52 -6.61 -0.93
N ARG A 24 -9.81 -5.57 -0.13
CA ARG A 24 -11.13 -5.37 0.51
C ARG A 24 -12.18 -4.80 -0.44
N GLU A 25 -11.74 -4.08 -1.46
CA GLU A 25 -12.61 -3.32 -2.36
C GLU A 25 -12.83 -4.01 -3.72
N CYS A 26 -11.93 -4.92 -4.11
CA CYS A 26 -12.03 -5.60 -5.40
C CYS A 26 -13.02 -6.77 -5.39
N GLY A 27 -13.65 -7.02 -6.54
CA GLY A 27 -14.52 -8.18 -6.77
C GLY A 27 -13.78 -9.39 -7.36
N GLY A 28 -12.47 -9.29 -7.59
CA GLY A 28 -11.64 -10.34 -8.17
C GLY A 28 -10.38 -9.79 -8.85
N PRO A 29 -9.55 -10.68 -9.45
CA PRO A 29 -8.22 -10.30 -9.94
C PRO A 29 -8.22 -9.17 -10.98
N GLY A 30 -9.24 -9.12 -11.85
CA GLY A 30 -9.37 -8.06 -12.87
C GLY A 30 -9.63 -6.67 -12.28
N SER A 31 -10.41 -6.57 -11.20
CA SER A 31 -10.67 -5.30 -10.51
C SER A 31 -9.61 -4.96 -9.46
N PHE A 32 -8.84 -5.94 -8.99
CA PHE A 32 -7.77 -5.73 -8.02
C PHE A 32 -6.68 -4.78 -8.54
N ALA A 33 -6.26 -4.91 -9.80
CA ALA A 33 -5.19 -4.06 -10.34
C ALA A 33 -5.55 -2.57 -10.34
N VAL A 34 -6.80 -2.24 -10.67
CA VAL A 34 -7.31 -0.85 -10.60
C VAL A 34 -7.44 -0.41 -9.15
N ALA A 35 -8.04 -1.23 -8.31
CA ALA A 35 -8.18 -0.94 -6.87
C ALA A 35 -6.82 -0.76 -6.17
N LEU A 36 -5.77 -1.42 -6.63
CA LEU A 36 -4.40 -1.26 -6.12
C LEU A 36 -3.82 0.11 -6.45
N LEU A 37 -4.03 0.61 -7.67
CA LEU A 37 -3.59 1.96 -8.06
C LEU A 37 -4.35 3.03 -7.27
N ASP A 38 -5.67 2.87 -7.14
CA ASP A 38 -6.49 3.77 -6.32
C ASP A 38 -6.07 3.73 -4.85
N ALA A 39 -5.71 2.55 -4.34
CA ALA A 39 -5.20 2.39 -2.98
C ALA A 39 -3.85 3.09 -2.80
N PHE A 40 -2.93 3.06 -3.77
CA PHE A 40 -1.68 3.80 -3.67
C PHE A 40 -1.89 5.30 -3.55
N ASP A 41 -2.86 5.86 -4.27
CA ASP A 41 -3.22 7.28 -4.17
C ASP A 41 -3.81 7.63 -2.79
N ARG A 42 -4.50 6.67 -2.17
CA ARG A 42 -5.16 6.84 -0.85
C ARG A 42 -4.27 6.54 0.35
N VAL A 43 -3.14 5.86 0.19
CA VAL A 43 -2.25 5.54 1.32
C VAL A 43 -1.59 6.81 1.82
N ASP A 44 -1.91 7.17 3.06
CA ASP A 44 -1.34 8.30 3.77
C ASP A 44 -0.65 7.89 5.08
N GLU A 45 -0.14 8.88 5.82
CA GLU A 45 0.52 8.66 7.11
C GLU A 45 -0.40 7.99 8.14
N THR A 46 -1.69 8.32 8.15
CA THR A 46 -2.67 7.73 9.08
C THR A 46 -2.85 6.24 8.79
N VAL A 47 -2.96 5.89 7.51
CA VAL A 47 -3.10 4.53 7.02
C VAL A 47 -1.87 3.68 7.36
N LEU A 48 -0.67 4.25 7.22
CA LEU A 48 0.59 3.57 7.57
C LEU A 48 0.75 3.41 9.08
N ARG A 49 0.44 4.44 9.87
CA ARG A 49 0.61 4.40 11.33
C ARG A 49 -0.28 3.35 12.00
N ARG A 50 -1.51 3.16 11.53
CA ARG A 50 -2.43 2.12 12.02
C ARG A 50 -1.94 0.68 11.77
N ARG A 51 -0.98 0.48 10.88
CA ARG A 51 -0.45 -0.83 10.50
C ARG A 51 0.94 -1.11 11.06
N ALA A 52 1.64 -0.08 11.54
CA ALA A 52 2.96 -0.19 12.15
C ALA A 52 2.92 -0.47 13.66
N SER A 53 1.73 -0.44 14.27
CA SER A 53 1.45 -0.75 15.68
C SER A 53 1.05 -2.21 15.86
#